data_AF-A0A5Q4BX36-F1
#
_entry.id   AF-A0A5Q4BX36-F1
#
_cell.length_a   1.000
_cell.length_b   1.000
_cell.length_c   1.000
_cell.angle_alpha   90.00
_cell.angle_beta   90.00
_cell.angle_gamma   90.00
#
_symmetry.space_group_name_H-M   'P 1'
#
loop_
_entity.id
_entity.type
_entity.pdbx_description
1 polymer ?
#
loop_
_entity_poly.entity_id
_entity_poly.type
_entity_poly.pdbx_seq_one_letter_code
_entity_poly.pdbx_strand_id
1 'polypeptide(L)'
;MTRVNDQHTRLSSVLRSALQIIDGDIVQAVQALKETKPDPQPDLERRLVNLIKELGHYKRVHNKRDSEDFEYPFRRGERQVNDVFKAIFPDLAPPLAKSRTKRLMLLNINTQSHFETFALGPYQFPRPLNGLWQLSSPSWGSGSDKRQEEELIRLVQSGFTAADMADHYGDAELVYAIFGNRLSPSVRSQVLAATKWCVFTPPARPLTSMFVLEKVKERYRRLDGRVELLQFDWYNYSCKDYLNILVELVRLTATYPNLVSTIGLCNFDSEHTVEVCEYLIAKTGSVGIVSNQVQFSLIDSRPLQLMVNDCAKYRLKLLTYGSLCRGLLSAKWLGQAAPDIYSETLQFTPSQSKYHDMIMSWGTWQDFQSLLYELSAIADEHRVTLTNIATRWILQQPSVGALIIGTNPPTPHPSHPHIRAIRKCYNY
;
A
#
# COMPACT_ATOMS: atom_id res chain seq x y z
N MET A 1 -0.89 44.57 -24.91
CA MET A 1 -1.58 43.31 -24.59
C MET A 1 -0.98 42.76 -23.30
N THR A 2 -1.59 43.15 -22.19
CA THR A 2 -1.08 42.99 -20.83
C THR A 2 -1.54 41.64 -20.26
N ARG A 3 -0.63 40.96 -19.54
CA ARG A 3 -0.81 39.67 -18.87
C ARG A 3 -1.97 39.69 -17.86
N VAL A 4 -3.19 39.33 -18.28
CA VAL A 4 -4.35 39.16 -17.38
C VAL A 4 -4.61 37.67 -17.04
N ASN A 5 -3.88 36.71 -17.63
CA ASN A 5 -4.14 35.27 -17.45
C ASN A 5 -3.36 34.53 -16.33
N ASP A 6 -2.59 35.21 -15.47
CA ASP A 6 -1.68 34.51 -14.53
C ASP A 6 -2.24 34.38 -13.09
N GLN A 7 -3.04 35.33 -12.60
CA GLN A 7 -3.55 35.29 -11.21
C GLN A 7 -4.75 34.35 -11.01
N HIS A 8 -5.72 34.34 -11.93
CA HIS A 8 -6.89 33.44 -11.85
C HIS A 8 -6.49 31.96 -11.92
N THR A 9 -5.51 31.63 -12.76
CA THR A 9 -4.98 30.27 -12.93
C THR A 9 -4.19 29.80 -11.71
N ARG A 10 -3.46 30.71 -11.04
CA ARG A 10 -2.77 30.39 -9.78
C ARG A 10 -3.74 30.18 -8.62
N LEU A 11 -4.71 31.07 -8.44
CA LEU A 11 -5.75 30.95 -7.42
C LEU A 11 -6.58 29.66 -7.58
N SER A 12 -6.89 29.26 -8.82
CA SER A 12 -7.58 28.00 -9.08
C SER A 12 -6.72 26.77 -8.79
N SER A 13 -5.40 26.85 -9.00
CA SER A 13 -4.47 25.77 -8.67
C SER A 13 -4.27 25.57 -7.16
N VAL A 14 -4.13 26.67 -6.39
CA VAL A 14 -4.00 26.63 -4.93
C VAL A 14 -5.28 26.07 -4.30
N LEU A 15 -6.45 26.54 -4.73
CA LEU A 15 -7.73 26.02 -4.25
C LEU A 15 -7.87 24.51 -4.56
N ARG A 16 -7.48 24.08 -5.76
CA ARG A 16 -7.52 22.65 -6.14
C ARG A 16 -6.62 21.81 -5.24
N SER A 17 -5.40 22.25 -4.97
CA SER A 17 -4.48 21.55 -4.07
C SER A 17 -5.02 21.51 -2.64
N ALA A 18 -5.57 22.62 -2.12
CA ALA A 18 -6.18 22.66 -0.80
C ALA A 18 -7.37 21.69 -0.68
N LEU A 19 -8.25 21.64 -1.68
CA LEU A 19 -9.39 20.72 -1.70
C LEU A 19 -8.95 19.24 -1.75
N GLN A 20 -7.84 18.94 -2.44
CA GLN A 20 -7.25 17.59 -2.46
C GLN A 20 -6.63 17.19 -1.11
N ILE A 21 -6.03 18.14 -0.40
CA ILE A 21 -5.54 17.92 0.97
C ILE A 21 -6.73 17.63 1.89
N ILE A 22 -7.77 18.47 1.86
CA ILE A 22 -8.99 18.27 2.66
C ILE A 22 -9.64 16.92 2.37
N ASP A 23 -9.73 16.50 1.10
CA ASP A 23 -10.27 15.18 0.74
C ASP A 23 -9.46 14.04 1.39
N GLY A 24 -8.12 14.15 1.37
CA GLY A 24 -7.25 13.19 2.05
C GLY A 24 -7.32 13.27 3.58
N ASP A 25 -7.52 14.45 4.17
CA ASP A 25 -7.72 14.63 5.61
C ASP A 25 -9.02 13.95 6.06
N ILE A 26 -10.09 14.05 5.27
CA ILE A 26 -11.34 13.32 5.51
C ILE A 26 -11.06 11.81 5.51
N VAL A 27 -10.30 11.30 4.52
CA VAL A 27 -9.93 9.87 4.48
C VAL A 27 -9.18 9.47 5.75
N GLN A 28 -8.17 10.23 6.14
CA GLN A 28 -7.35 9.93 7.32
C GLN A 28 -8.17 9.98 8.62
N ALA A 29 -8.96 11.03 8.83
CA ALA A 29 -9.78 11.19 10.03
C ALA A 29 -10.82 10.08 10.16
N VAL A 30 -11.47 9.71 9.06
CA VAL A 30 -12.48 8.65 9.04
C VAL A 30 -11.83 7.27 9.18
N GLN A 31 -10.62 7.07 8.65
CA GLN A 31 -9.83 5.86 8.94
C GLN A 31 -9.49 5.77 10.43
N ALA A 32 -9.07 6.86 11.06
CA ALA A 32 -8.79 6.88 12.50
C ALA A 32 -10.05 6.51 13.31
N LEU A 33 -11.23 7.04 12.94
CA LEU A 33 -12.51 6.66 13.53
C LEU A 33 -12.80 5.16 13.38
N LYS A 34 -12.48 4.56 12.23
CA LYS A 34 -12.63 3.11 12.04
C LYS A 34 -11.71 2.32 12.97
N GLU A 35 -10.46 2.76 13.12
CA GLU A 35 -9.47 2.06 13.96
C GLU A 35 -9.74 2.18 15.46
N THR A 36 -10.39 3.26 15.92
CA THR A 36 -10.82 3.39 17.32
C THR A 36 -12.00 2.48 17.68
N LYS A 37 -12.69 1.90 16.68
CA LYS A 37 -13.79 0.94 16.85
C LYS A 37 -14.86 1.44 17.85
N PRO A 38 -15.44 2.64 17.64
CA PRO A 38 -16.41 3.20 18.56
C PRO A 38 -17.70 2.38 18.58
N ASP A 39 -18.42 2.42 19.70
CA ASP A 39 -19.78 1.90 19.76
C ASP A 39 -20.71 2.67 18.81
N PRO A 40 -21.70 2.00 18.18
CA PRO A 40 -22.63 2.61 17.23
C PRO A 40 -23.67 3.49 17.95
N GLN A 41 -23.24 4.65 18.46
CA GLN A 41 -24.08 5.59 19.21
C GLN A 41 -24.86 6.53 18.27
N PRO A 42 -26.08 6.98 18.63
CA PRO A 42 -26.90 7.88 17.81
C PRO A 42 -26.26 9.22 17.44
N ASP A 43 -25.38 9.77 18.28
CA ASP A 43 -24.64 11.01 17.96
C ASP A 43 -23.62 10.77 16.83
N LEU A 44 -22.91 9.64 16.88
CA LEU A 44 -21.96 9.25 15.84
C LEU A 44 -22.67 9.01 14.51
N GLU A 45 -23.80 8.30 14.53
CA GLU A 45 -24.66 8.10 13.37
C GLU A 45 -25.03 9.45 12.74
N ARG A 46 -25.57 10.37 13.55
CA ARG A 46 -26.01 11.70 13.11
C ARG A 46 -24.87 12.48 12.46
N ARG A 47 -23.67 12.47 13.06
CA ARG A 47 -22.48 13.16 12.52
C ARG A 47 -22.06 12.59 11.17
N LEU A 48 -21.99 11.27 11.02
CA LEU A 48 -21.62 10.64 9.75
C LEU A 48 -22.70 10.87 8.67
N VAL A 49 -23.98 10.74 9.01
CA VAL A 49 -25.09 11.03 8.09
C VAL A 49 -25.06 12.49 7.64
N ASN A 50 -24.79 13.43 8.54
CA ASN A 50 -24.63 14.84 8.18
C ASN A 50 -23.45 15.05 7.24
N LEU A 51 -22.29 14.44 7.51
CA LEU A 51 -21.13 14.52 6.63
C LEU A 51 -21.44 13.96 5.22
N ILE A 52 -22.12 12.81 5.14
CA ILE A 52 -22.58 12.24 3.86
C ILE A 52 -23.51 13.21 3.12
N LYS A 53 -24.46 13.84 3.83
CA LYS A 53 -25.40 14.81 3.25
C LYS A 53 -24.68 16.06 2.73
N GLU A 54 -23.72 16.60 3.48
CA GLU A 54 -22.94 17.78 3.08
C GLU A 54 -22.07 17.50 1.85
N LEU A 55 -21.33 16.38 1.84
CA LEU A 55 -20.57 15.95 0.66
C LEU A 55 -21.48 15.76 -0.56
N GLY A 56 -22.64 15.13 -0.36
CA GLY A 56 -23.65 14.95 -1.41
C GLY A 56 -24.26 16.27 -1.89
N HIS A 57 -24.48 17.24 -1.00
CA HIS A 57 -24.96 18.58 -1.34
C HIS A 57 -23.91 19.31 -2.18
N TYR A 58 -22.66 19.35 -1.72
CA TYR A 58 -21.55 19.95 -2.46
C TYR A 58 -21.44 19.34 -3.86
N LYS A 59 -21.48 18.01 -3.98
CA LYS A 59 -21.44 17.30 -5.25
C LYS A 59 -22.56 17.72 -6.21
N ARG A 60 -23.80 17.87 -5.70
CA ARG A 60 -24.93 18.35 -6.52
C ARG A 60 -24.75 19.79 -6.98
N VAL A 61 -24.29 20.68 -6.10
CA VAL A 61 -24.02 22.08 -6.45
C VAL A 61 -22.87 22.18 -7.45
N HIS A 62 -21.80 21.42 -7.23
CA HIS A 62 -20.65 21.32 -8.10
C HIS A 62 -21.05 20.83 -9.50
N ASN A 63 -21.80 19.73 -9.61
CA ASN A 63 -22.24 19.19 -10.91
C ASN A 63 -23.23 20.09 -11.67
N LYS A 64 -23.92 21.02 -10.98
CA LYS A 64 -24.82 22.01 -11.63
C LYS A 64 -24.06 23.19 -12.22
N ARG A 65 -22.82 23.44 -11.79
CA ARG A 65 -21.94 24.40 -12.43
C ARG A 65 -21.42 23.70 -13.68
N ASP A 66 -21.93 24.10 -14.83
CA ASP A 66 -21.59 23.56 -16.16
C ASP A 66 -20.15 23.99 -16.55
N SER A 67 -19.17 23.63 -15.73
CA SER A 67 -17.76 23.92 -15.95
C SER A 67 -17.03 22.58 -16.10
N GLU A 68 -16.63 22.26 -17.32
CA GLU A 68 -15.73 21.12 -17.60
C GLU A 68 -14.37 21.28 -16.88
N ASP A 69 -14.08 22.46 -16.35
CA ASP A 69 -12.78 22.85 -15.77
C ASP A 69 -12.48 22.30 -14.37
N PHE A 70 -13.48 21.77 -13.65
CA PHE A 70 -13.28 21.33 -12.26
C PHE A 70 -13.91 19.97 -11.97
N GLU A 71 -13.08 19.01 -11.57
CA GLU A 71 -13.51 17.71 -11.09
C GLU A 71 -14.01 17.81 -9.64
N TYR A 72 -15.05 17.05 -9.28
CA TYR A 72 -15.52 16.93 -7.90
C TYR A 72 -14.39 16.44 -6.99
N PRO A 73 -13.92 17.25 -6.02
CA PRO A 73 -12.67 16.97 -5.32
C PRO A 73 -12.80 15.93 -4.21
N PHE A 74 -14.00 15.71 -3.65
CA PHE A 74 -14.18 14.93 -2.42
C PHE A 74 -14.57 13.47 -2.66
N ARG A 75 -14.11 12.86 -3.75
CA ARG A 75 -14.50 11.48 -4.12
C ARG A 75 -13.93 10.45 -3.16
N ARG A 76 -12.73 10.66 -2.62
CA ARG A 76 -12.09 9.69 -1.72
C ARG A 76 -12.70 9.76 -0.33
N GLY A 77 -12.86 10.97 0.20
CA GLY A 77 -13.55 11.24 1.46
C GLY A 77 -14.97 10.70 1.44
N GLU A 78 -15.76 10.98 0.39
CA GLU A 78 -17.11 10.41 0.23
C GLU A 78 -17.09 8.88 0.32
N ARG A 79 -16.13 8.24 -0.36
CA ARG A 79 -16.01 6.77 -0.36
C ARG A 79 -15.65 6.21 1.00
N GLN A 80 -14.66 6.79 1.67
CA GLN A 80 -14.19 6.35 2.98
C GLN A 80 -15.28 6.56 4.05
N VAL A 81 -15.99 7.69 4.03
CA VAL A 81 -17.13 7.95 4.93
C VAL A 81 -18.23 6.92 4.74
N ASN A 82 -18.61 6.62 3.49
CA ASN A 82 -19.61 5.60 3.21
C ASN A 82 -19.16 4.19 3.63
N ASP A 83 -17.87 3.86 3.46
CA ASP A 83 -17.34 2.57 3.88
C ASP A 83 -17.38 2.39 5.40
N VAL A 84 -16.92 3.40 6.15
CA VAL A 84 -16.91 3.37 7.61
C VAL A 84 -18.32 3.43 8.20
N PHE A 85 -19.22 4.21 7.60
CA PHE A 85 -20.63 4.21 7.98
C PHE A 85 -21.23 2.80 7.86
N LYS A 86 -20.96 2.08 6.77
CA LYS A 86 -21.40 0.69 6.59
C LYS A 86 -20.78 -0.28 7.59
N ALA A 87 -19.53 -0.04 7.99
CA ALA A 87 -18.84 -0.89 8.94
C ALA A 87 -19.39 -0.72 10.38
N ILE A 88 -19.78 0.49 10.76
CA ILE A 88 -20.28 0.82 12.10
C ILE A 88 -21.81 0.58 12.20
N PHE A 89 -22.56 0.90 11.14
CA PHE A 89 -24.02 0.81 11.09
C PHE A 89 -24.50 -0.11 9.95
N PRO A 90 -24.19 -1.42 10.01
CA PRO A 90 -24.50 -2.36 8.92
C PRO A 90 -26.00 -2.45 8.59
N ASP A 91 -26.88 -2.29 9.59
CA ASP A 91 -28.35 -2.39 9.41
C ASP A 91 -28.98 -1.13 8.78
N LEU A 92 -28.30 0.02 8.89
CA LEU A 92 -28.76 1.30 8.34
C LEU A 92 -28.16 1.58 6.96
N ALA A 93 -27.17 0.80 6.56
CA ALA A 93 -26.55 0.91 5.25
C ALA A 93 -27.55 0.52 4.15
N PRO A 94 -27.84 1.40 3.18
CA PRO A 94 -28.61 0.99 2.01
C PRO A 94 -27.87 -0.17 1.31
N PRO A 95 -28.60 -1.18 0.81
CA PRO A 95 -27.99 -2.30 0.10
C PRO A 95 -27.07 -1.77 -1.00
N LEU A 96 -25.93 -2.45 -1.22
CA LEU A 96 -24.96 -2.09 -2.24
C LEU A 96 -25.71 -1.82 -3.55
N ALA A 97 -25.73 -0.56 -3.99
CA ALA A 97 -26.26 -0.21 -5.29
C ALA A 97 -25.49 -1.07 -6.30
N LYS A 98 -26.20 -1.95 -7.03
CA LYS A 98 -25.59 -2.72 -8.13
C LYS A 98 -24.81 -1.74 -8.97
N SER A 99 -23.50 -1.96 -9.09
CA SER A 99 -22.62 -1.12 -9.88
C SER A 99 -23.26 -0.92 -11.25
N ARG A 100 -23.76 0.30 -11.54
CA ARG A 100 -24.16 0.64 -12.91
C ARG A 100 -22.95 0.36 -13.77
N THR A 101 -23.11 -0.49 -14.78
CA THR A 101 -22.05 -0.95 -15.69
C THR A 101 -21.17 0.24 -16.08
N LYS A 102 -20.06 0.44 -15.36
CA LYS A 102 -19.13 1.52 -15.67
C LYS A 102 -18.43 1.10 -16.96
N ARG A 103 -18.21 2.08 -17.85
CA ARG A 103 -17.49 1.85 -19.10
C ARG A 103 -16.14 1.22 -18.79
N LEU A 104 -15.94 0.00 -19.28
CA LEU A 104 -14.66 -0.70 -19.17
C LEU A 104 -13.58 0.13 -19.89
N MET A 105 -12.41 0.19 -19.28
CA MET A 105 -11.20 0.72 -19.88
C MET A 105 -10.63 -0.31 -20.84
N LEU A 106 -10.38 0.12 -22.07
CA LEU A 106 -9.52 -0.60 -22.99
C LEU A 106 -8.08 -0.29 -22.62
N LEU A 107 -7.47 -1.18 -21.84
CA LEU A 107 -6.10 -1.04 -21.36
C LEU A 107 -5.27 -2.16 -21.99
N ASN A 108 -4.35 -1.79 -22.88
CA ASN A 108 -3.36 -2.72 -23.39
C ASN A 108 -2.24 -2.82 -22.35
N ILE A 109 -2.16 -3.95 -21.65
CA ILE A 109 -0.96 -4.29 -20.88
C ILE A 109 -0.02 -5.02 -21.83
N ASN A 110 1.27 -4.71 -21.77
CA ASN A 110 2.26 -5.53 -22.44
C ASN A 110 2.25 -6.92 -21.81
N THR A 111 1.87 -7.94 -22.58
CA THR A 111 1.77 -9.34 -22.11
C THR A 111 3.13 -9.94 -21.74
N GLN A 112 4.22 -9.30 -22.18
CA GLN A 112 5.58 -9.56 -21.71
C GLN A 112 5.96 -8.47 -20.71
N SER A 113 5.60 -8.65 -19.45
CA SER A 113 6.18 -7.85 -18.37
C SER A 113 7.70 -8.09 -18.37
N HIS A 114 8.50 -7.02 -18.36
CA HIS A 114 9.96 -7.11 -18.24
C HIS A 114 10.42 -7.43 -16.81
N PHE A 115 9.51 -7.48 -15.84
CA PHE A 115 9.87 -7.82 -14.47
C PHE A 115 9.95 -9.33 -14.31
N GLU A 116 11.04 -9.79 -13.70
CA GLU A 116 11.10 -11.14 -13.13
C GLU A 116 9.87 -11.38 -12.24
N THR A 117 9.36 -12.61 -12.27
CA THR A 117 8.25 -13.05 -11.41
C THR A 117 8.74 -14.14 -10.46
N PHE A 118 7.94 -14.40 -9.43
CA PHE A 118 8.16 -15.53 -8.54
C PHE A 118 6.83 -16.15 -8.12
N ALA A 119 6.86 -17.45 -7.85
CA ALA A 119 5.70 -18.16 -7.34
C ALA A 119 5.43 -17.76 -5.89
N LEU A 120 4.18 -17.41 -5.59
CA LEU A 120 3.66 -17.18 -4.25
C LEU A 120 2.29 -17.83 -4.13
N GLY A 121 2.25 -19.02 -3.52
CA GLY A 121 1.08 -19.91 -3.60
C GLY A 121 0.74 -20.25 -5.06
N PRO A 122 -0.52 -20.12 -5.49
CA PRO A 122 -0.95 -20.45 -6.85
C PRO A 122 -0.70 -19.34 -7.88
N TYR A 123 -0.09 -18.20 -7.48
CA TYR A 123 0.09 -17.03 -8.33
C TYR A 123 1.55 -16.80 -8.69
N GLN A 124 1.76 -16.14 -9.84
CA GLN A 124 3.05 -15.54 -10.21
C GLN A 124 3.00 -14.05 -9.91
N PHE A 125 3.68 -13.63 -8.84
CA PHE A 125 3.79 -12.22 -8.49
C PHE A 125 4.98 -11.58 -9.23
N PRO A 126 4.87 -10.33 -9.70
CA PRO A 126 6.03 -9.56 -10.11
C PRO A 126 6.93 -9.30 -8.91
N ARG A 127 8.26 -9.29 -9.09
CA ARG A 127 9.20 -8.95 -8.02
C ARG A 127 9.03 -7.51 -7.48
N PRO A 128 8.63 -6.49 -8.27
CA PRO A 128 8.24 -5.20 -7.71
C PRO A 128 6.73 -5.13 -7.45
N LEU A 129 6.35 -4.93 -6.19
CA LEU A 129 4.96 -4.64 -5.79
C LEU A 129 4.77 -3.14 -5.65
N ASN A 130 3.62 -2.63 -6.10
CA ASN A 130 3.23 -1.25 -5.85
C ASN A 130 2.62 -1.10 -4.46
N GLY A 131 3.31 -0.48 -3.52
CA GLY A 131 2.76 -0.16 -2.21
C GLY A 131 1.86 1.06 -2.27
N LEU A 132 0.68 0.97 -1.65
CA LEU A 132 -0.32 2.05 -1.63
C LEU A 132 -0.42 2.77 -0.28
N TRP A 133 0.59 2.65 0.59
CA TRP A 133 0.57 3.27 1.91
C TRP A 133 0.49 4.81 1.86
N GLN A 134 0.93 5.44 0.77
CA GLN A 134 0.83 6.90 0.62
C GLN A 134 -0.62 7.39 0.56
N LEU A 135 -1.58 6.51 0.28
CA LEU A 135 -2.99 6.87 0.28
C LEU A 135 -3.56 7.08 1.69
N SER A 136 -2.83 6.70 2.74
CA SER A 136 -3.28 6.77 4.14
C SER A 136 -3.48 8.20 4.67
N SER A 137 -2.74 9.20 4.15
CA SER A 137 -2.77 10.57 4.66
C SER A 137 -2.12 11.57 3.69
N PRO A 138 -2.58 12.83 3.66
CA PRO A 138 -1.94 13.91 2.92
C PRO A 138 -0.46 14.16 3.26
N SER A 139 0.03 13.70 4.42
CA SER A 139 1.44 13.80 4.81
C SER A 139 2.39 13.05 3.87
N TRP A 140 1.88 12.15 3.02
CA TRP A 140 2.65 11.48 1.96
C TRP A 140 2.46 12.13 0.57
N GLY A 141 1.66 13.19 0.49
CA GLY A 141 1.15 13.79 -0.74
C GLY A 141 -0.36 13.57 -0.88
N SER A 142 -1.03 14.45 -1.62
CA SER A 142 -2.45 14.34 -1.95
C SER A 142 -2.68 14.36 -3.46
N GLY A 143 -3.74 13.68 -3.91
CA GLY A 143 -4.11 13.61 -5.32
C GLY A 143 -5.58 13.27 -5.48
N SER A 144 -6.20 13.76 -6.55
CA SER A 144 -7.60 13.42 -6.85
C SER A 144 -7.77 11.94 -7.19
N ASP A 145 -9.00 11.45 -7.03
CA ASP A 145 -9.41 10.10 -7.44
C ASP A 145 -8.98 9.77 -8.88
N LYS A 146 -9.24 10.68 -9.83
CA LYS A 146 -8.81 10.52 -11.23
C LYS A 146 -7.29 10.39 -11.37
N ARG A 147 -6.51 11.21 -10.66
CA ARG A 147 -5.03 11.12 -10.71
C ARG A 147 -4.51 9.79 -10.16
N GLN A 148 -5.12 9.27 -9.11
CA GLN A 148 -4.75 7.96 -8.55
C GLN A 148 -5.05 6.83 -9.53
N GLU A 149 -6.22 6.89 -10.17
CA GLU A 149 -6.59 5.94 -11.22
C GLU A 149 -5.64 6.01 -12.42
N GLU A 150 -5.34 7.21 -12.91
CA GLU A 150 -4.37 7.42 -14.01
C GLU A 150 -2.98 6.88 -13.65
N GLU A 151 -2.55 7.01 -12.39
CA GLU A 151 -1.28 6.44 -11.94
C GLU A 151 -1.33 4.92 -11.89
N LEU A 152 -2.39 4.31 -11.34
CA LEU A 152 -2.57 2.86 -11.36
C LEU A 152 -2.56 2.29 -12.78
N ILE A 153 -3.20 3.00 -13.73
CA ILE A 153 -3.14 2.68 -15.16
C ILE A 153 -1.69 2.69 -15.65
N ARG A 154 -0.95 3.78 -15.42
CA ARG A 154 0.46 3.91 -15.84
C ARG A 154 1.35 2.82 -15.24
N LEU A 155 1.12 2.48 -13.99
CA LEU A 155 1.88 1.44 -13.27
C LEU A 155 1.63 0.06 -13.83
N VAL A 156 0.36 -0.32 -14.04
CA VAL A 156 0.00 -1.61 -14.65
C VAL A 156 0.54 -1.70 -16.08
N GLN A 157 0.39 -0.65 -16.90
CA GLN A 157 1.01 -0.57 -18.23
C GLN A 157 2.55 -0.68 -18.16
N SER A 158 3.13 -0.36 -17.01
CA SER A 158 4.56 -0.45 -16.77
C SER A 158 5.06 -1.78 -16.21
N GLY A 159 4.16 -2.74 -16.00
CA GLY A 159 4.47 -4.08 -15.46
C GLY A 159 4.21 -4.26 -13.97
N PHE A 160 3.79 -3.21 -13.24
CA PHE A 160 3.41 -3.32 -11.83
C PHE A 160 2.00 -3.91 -11.72
N THR A 161 1.92 -5.23 -11.83
CA THR A 161 0.65 -5.97 -11.81
C THR A 161 0.26 -6.48 -10.43
N ALA A 162 0.99 -6.12 -9.37
CA ALA A 162 0.60 -6.44 -7.99
C ALA A 162 0.67 -5.21 -7.10
N ALA A 163 -0.35 -5.02 -6.26
CA ALA A 163 -0.42 -3.94 -5.28
C ALA A 163 -0.39 -4.48 -3.85
N ASP A 164 0.29 -3.76 -2.95
CA ASP A 164 0.33 -3.99 -1.51
C ASP A 164 -0.45 -2.89 -0.76
N MET A 165 -1.39 -3.31 0.09
CA MET A 165 -2.34 -2.46 0.83
C MET A 165 -2.42 -2.89 2.31
N ALA A 166 -3.29 -2.25 3.09
CA ALA A 166 -3.64 -2.64 4.46
C ALA A 166 -5.02 -2.09 4.87
N ASP A 167 -5.60 -2.63 5.95
CA ASP A 167 -6.82 -2.09 6.60
C ASP A 167 -6.75 -0.59 6.85
N HIS A 168 -5.58 -0.18 7.32
CA HIS A 168 -5.32 1.12 7.91
C HIS A 168 -4.75 2.11 6.88
N TYR A 169 -4.59 1.70 5.61
CA TYR A 169 -4.16 2.58 4.52
C TYR A 169 -5.34 3.38 3.93
N GLY A 170 -6.17 3.97 4.79
CA GLY A 170 -7.32 4.77 4.37
C GLY A 170 -8.23 4.03 3.40
N ASP A 171 -8.44 4.61 2.23
CA ASP A 171 -9.29 4.08 1.17
C ASP A 171 -8.54 3.25 0.11
N ALA A 172 -7.27 2.84 0.36
CA ALA A 172 -6.43 2.18 -0.65
C ALA A 172 -7.09 0.94 -1.30
N GLU A 173 -7.71 0.08 -0.51
CA GLU A 173 -8.43 -1.11 -1.00
C GLU A 173 -9.61 -0.73 -1.88
N LEU A 174 -10.34 0.33 -1.51
CA LEU A 174 -11.49 0.83 -2.25
C LEU A 174 -11.06 1.52 -3.56
N VAL A 175 -9.92 2.22 -3.55
CA VAL A 175 -9.29 2.78 -4.77
C VAL A 175 -8.89 1.65 -5.73
N TYR A 176 -8.22 0.62 -5.23
CA TYR A 176 -7.81 -0.52 -6.05
C TYR A 176 -9.00 -1.30 -6.59
N ALA A 177 -10.06 -1.48 -5.81
CA ALA A 177 -11.31 -2.10 -6.24
C ALA A 177 -11.94 -1.37 -7.43
N ILE A 178 -12.09 -0.04 -7.33
CA ILE A 178 -12.70 0.77 -8.40
C ILE A 178 -11.85 0.74 -9.66
N PHE A 179 -10.53 0.82 -9.53
CA PHE A 179 -9.61 0.64 -10.64
C PHE A 179 -9.82 -0.72 -11.30
N GLY A 180 -9.75 -1.81 -10.52
CA GLY A 180 -9.91 -3.18 -10.99
C GLY A 180 -11.24 -3.44 -11.71
N ASN A 181 -12.34 -2.91 -11.18
CA ASN A 181 -13.68 -3.05 -11.74
C ASN A 181 -13.88 -2.34 -13.08
N ARG A 182 -12.96 -1.45 -13.45
CA ARG A 182 -12.96 -0.78 -14.75
C ARG A 182 -12.05 -1.48 -15.76
N LEU A 183 -11.26 -2.47 -15.36
CA LEU A 183 -10.40 -3.22 -16.28
C LEU A 183 -11.22 -4.23 -17.07
N SER A 184 -10.79 -4.54 -18.30
CA SER A 184 -11.35 -5.68 -19.03
C SER A 184 -11.09 -6.99 -18.26
N PRO A 185 -11.92 -8.03 -18.44
CA PRO A 185 -11.73 -9.31 -17.75
C PRO A 185 -10.33 -9.92 -17.97
N SER A 186 -9.77 -9.77 -19.17
CA SER A 186 -8.43 -10.27 -19.51
C SER A 186 -7.31 -9.55 -18.76
N VAL A 187 -7.50 -8.28 -18.43
CA VAL A 187 -6.53 -7.48 -17.68
C VAL A 187 -6.73 -7.66 -16.17
N ARG A 188 -7.99 -7.73 -15.73
CA ARG A 188 -8.35 -7.93 -14.32
C ARG A 188 -7.77 -9.22 -13.74
N SER A 189 -7.69 -10.28 -14.53
CA SER A 189 -7.11 -11.56 -14.12
C SER A 189 -5.58 -11.53 -13.97
N GLN A 190 -4.92 -10.49 -14.50
CA GLN A 190 -3.47 -10.32 -14.44
C GLN A 190 -3.02 -9.43 -13.27
N VAL A 191 -3.94 -8.66 -12.67
CA VAL A 191 -3.63 -7.79 -11.54
C VAL A 191 -3.96 -8.46 -10.20
N LEU A 192 -3.02 -8.42 -9.26
CA LEU A 192 -3.08 -9.15 -7.99
C LEU A 192 -3.23 -8.17 -6.82
N ALA A 193 -4.03 -8.54 -5.82
CA ALA A 193 -4.21 -7.78 -4.59
C ALA A 193 -3.53 -8.47 -3.40
N ALA A 194 -2.49 -7.84 -2.85
CA ALA A 194 -1.99 -8.12 -1.52
C ALA A 194 -2.52 -7.07 -0.55
N THR A 195 -3.15 -7.49 0.55
CA THR A 195 -3.56 -6.57 1.62
C THR A 195 -3.23 -7.15 2.98
N LYS A 196 -3.50 -6.38 4.05
CA LYS A 196 -3.20 -6.74 5.43
C LYS A 196 -4.45 -6.79 6.28
N TRP A 197 -4.39 -7.68 7.27
CA TRP A 197 -5.12 -7.53 8.51
C TRP A 197 -4.12 -7.22 9.62
N CYS A 198 -4.11 -5.98 10.08
CA CYS A 198 -3.26 -5.52 11.17
C CYS A 198 -4.04 -5.46 12.48
N VAL A 199 -3.50 -6.07 13.53
CA VAL A 199 -4.08 -6.03 14.86
C VAL A 199 -3.16 -5.21 15.75
N PHE A 200 -3.55 -3.96 16.02
CA PHE A 200 -2.79 -3.02 16.86
C PHE A 200 -3.18 -3.04 18.35
N THR A 201 -4.35 -3.59 18.66
CA THR A 201 -4.88 -3.67 20.03
C THR A 201 -5.55 -5.03 20.25
N PRO A 202 -5.62 -5.49 21.52
CA PRO A 202 -6.35 -6.71 21.85
C PRO A 202 -7.76 -6.70 21.23
N PRO A 203 -8.17 -7.78 20.55
CA PRO A 203 -9.53 -7.89 20.03
C PRO A 203 -10.57 -7.70 21.15
N ALA A 204 -11.52 -6.78 20.95
CA ALA A 204 -12.56 -6.49 21.94
C ALA A 204 -13.62 -7.60 22.08
N ARG A 205 -13.58 -8.62 21.21
CA ARG A 205 -14.51 -9.75 21.19
C ARG A 205 -13.76 -11.08 21.16
N PRO A 206 -14.37 -12.17 21.66
CA PRO A 206 -13.75 -13.48 21.64
C PRO A 206 -13.29 -13.90 20.25
N LEU A 207 -12.13 -14.55 20.19
CA LEU A 207 -11.59 -15.10 18.96
C LEU A 207 -12.35 -16.35 18.58
N THR A 208 -13.08 -16.26 17.48
CA THR A 208 -13.86 -17.37 16.90
C THR A 208 -13.53 -17.50 15.42
N SER A 209 -13.79 -18.66 14.81
CA SER A 209 -13.66 -18.83 13.35
C SER A 209 -14.52 -17.82 12.58
N MET A 210 -15.70 -17.47 13.11
CA MET A 210 -16.56 -16.45 12.52
C MET A 210 -15.91 -15.06 12.59
N PHE A 211 -15.28 -14.71 13.71
CA PHE A 211 -14.53 -13.47 13.84
C PHE A 211 -13.45 -13.32 12.77
N VAL A 212 -12.65 -14.38 12.56
CA VAL A 212 -11.59 -14.41 11.54
C VAL A 212 -12.18 -14.30 10.14
N LEU A 213 -13.24 -15.05 9.84
CA LEU A 213 -13.94 -14.99 8.55
C LEU A 213 -14.50 -13.60 8.26
N GLU A 214 -15.05 -12.90 9.26
CA GLU A 214 -15.54 -11.53 9.09
C GLU A 214 -14.42 -10.56 8.69
N LYS A 215 -13.21 -10.72 9.25
CA LYS A 215 -12.06 -9.90 8.86
C LYS A 215 -11.59 -10.17 7.44
N VAL A 216 -11.62 -11.43 6.99
CA VAL A 216 -11.40 -11.78 5.59
C VAL A 216 -12.49 -11.18 4.68
N LYS A 217 -13.77 -11.30 5.07
CA LYS A 217 -14.91 -10.75 4.31
C LYS A 217 -14.88 -9.23 4.23
N GLU A 218 -14.40 -8.54 5.27
CA GLU A 218 -14.23 -7.09 5.26
C GLU A 218 -13.25 -6.68 4.14
N ARG A 219 -12.12 -7.39 4.02
CA ARG A 219 -11.13 -7.16 2.95
C ARG A 219 -11.68 -7.47 1.57
N TYR A 220 -12.31 -8.63 1.42
CA TYR A 220 -12.98 -9.03 0.18
C TYR A 220 -14.00 -7.97 -0.29
N ARG A 221 -14.83 -7.47 0.64
CA ARG A 221 -15.83 -6.42 0.34
C ARG A 221 -15.18 -5.12 -0.08
N ARG A 222 -14.09 -4.70 0.59
CA ARG A 222 -13.40 -3.44 0.29
C ARG A 222 -12.64 -3.51 -1.04
N LEU A 223 -12.10 -4.68 -1.39
CA LEU A 223 -11.47 -4.94 -2.69
C LEU A 223 -12.46 -5.24 -3.82
N ASP A 224 -13.75 -5.39 -3.50
CA ASP A 224 -14.81 -5.85 -4.39
C ASP A 224 -14.37 -7.09 -5.22
N GLY A 225 -13.73 -8.03 -4.51
CA GLY A 225 -13.05 -9.13 -5.16
C GLY A 225 -12.15 -9.91 -4.20
N ARG A 226 -11.61 -11.00 -4.74
CA ARG A 226 -10.75 -11.92 -3.99
C ARG A 226 -9.48 -11.22 -3.50
N VAL A 227 -9.03 -11.65 -2.33
CA VAL A 227 -7.71 -11.31 -1.77
C VAL A 227 -6.71 -12.38 -2.22
N GLU A 228 -5.83 -12.06 -3.17
CA GLU A 228 -4.80 -13.01 -3.60
C GLU A 228 -3.82 -13.34 -2.46
N LEU A 229 -3.39 -12.33 -1.69
CA LEU A 229 -2.54 -12.48 -0.51
C LEU A 229 -3.08 -11.64 0.66
N LEU A 230 -3.44 -12.30 1.76
CA LEU A 230 -3.76 -11.64 3.02
C LEU A 230 -2.58 -11.78 3.98
N GLN A 231 -1.98 -10.67 4.36
CA GLN A 231 -0.84 -10.64 5.27
C GLN A 231 -1.31 -10.27 6.68
N PHE A 232 -0.81 -10.97 7.70
CA PHE A 232 -1.25 -10.80 9.07
C PHE A 232 -0.17 -10.14 9.94
N ASP A 233 -0.53 -9.08 10.64
CA ASP A 233 0.34 -8.32 11.55
C ASP A 233 -0.27 -8.31 12.97
N TRP A 234 0.57 -8.45 13.99
CA TRP A 234 0.14 -8.67 15.37
C TRP A 234 0.88 -7.78 16.37
N TYR A 235 0.14 -7.19 17.32
CA TYR A 235 0.67 -6.19 18.26
C TYR A 235 1.56 -6.73 19.39
N ASN A 236 1.37 -7.98 19.85
CA ASN A 236 2.06 -8.47 21.06
C ASN A 236 2.22 -9.99 21.08
N TYR A 237 3.44 -10.47 20.91
CA TYR A 237 3.73 -11.90 20.89
C TYR A 237 3.59 -12.64 22.23
N SER A 238 3.55 -11.94 23.36
CA SER A 238 3.17 -12.57 24.64
C SER A 238 1.72 -13.05 24.64
N CYS A 239 0.86 -12.46 23.79
CA CYS A 239 -0.49 -12.94 23.54
C CYS A 239 -0.48 -13.89 22.34
N LYS A 240 -0.49 -15.20 22.60
CA LYS A 240 -0.34 -16.27 21.59
C LYS A 240 -1.59 -16.53 20.73
N ASP A 241 -2.62 -15.71 20.87
CA ASP A 241 -3.86 -15.79 20.11
C ASP A 241 -3.66 -15.73 18.59
N TYR A 242 -2.60 -15.05 18.15
CA TYR A 242 -2.18 -14.96 16.75
C TYR A 242 -1.98 -16.35 16.10
N LEU A 243 -1.56 -17.37 16.87
CA LEU A 243 -1.36 -18.74 16.37
C LEU A 243 -2.69 -19.39 15.96
N ASN A 244 -3.72 -19.27 16.80
CA ASN A 244 -5.05 -19.81 16.50
C ASN A 244 -5.70 -19.03 15.35
N ILE A 245 -5.52 -17.71 15.30
CA ILE A 245 -5.99 -16.90 14.18
C ILE A 245 -5.36 -17.38 12.86
N LEU A 246 -4.06 -17.64 12.84
CA LEU A 246 -3.36 -18.12 11.65
C LEU A 246 -3.83 -19.52 11.22
N VAL A 247 -4.12 -20.43 12.16
CA VAL A 247 -4.73 -21.73 11.83
C VAL A 247 -6.07 -21.52 11.10
N GLU A 248 -6.92 -20.64 11.61
CA GLU A 248 -8.21 -20.35 10.98
C GLU A 248 -8.04 -19.67 9.62
N LEU A 249 -7.12 -18.70 9.49
CA LEU A 249 -6.81 -18.06 8.21
C LEU A 249 -6.35 -19.08 7.15
N VAL A 250 -5.46 -20.02 7.51
CA VAL A 250 -5.00 -21.08 6.61
C VAL A 250 -6.17 -21.98 6.20
N ARG A 251 -7.04 -22.39 7.13
CA ARG A 251 -8.25 -23.18 6.82
C ARG A 251 -9.18 -22.44 5.86
N LEU A 252 -9.36 -21.13 6.05
CA LEU A 252 -10.20 -20.31 5.18
C LEU A 252 -9.72 -20.28 3.73
N THR A 253 -8.42 -20.42 3.45
CA THR A 253 -7.94 -20.51 2.06
C THR A 253 -8.45 -21.76 1.34
N ALA A 254 -8.64 -22.87 2.07
CA ALA A 254 -9.19 -24.11 1.52
C ALA A 254 -10.72 -24.06 1.42
N THR A 255 -11.40 -23.51 2.43
CA THR A 255 -12.87 -23.46 2.47
C THR A 255 -13.47 -22.34 1.62
N TYR A 256 -12.78 -21.21 1.51
CA TYR A 256 -13.25 -20.02 0.80
C TYR A 256 -12.17 -19.44 -0.14
N PRO A 257 -11.65 -20.23 -1.11
CA PRO A 257 -10.58 -19.80 -2.02
C PRO A 257 -10.97 -18.59 -2.88
N ASN A 258 -12.27 -18.33 -3.05
CA ASN A 258 -12.81 -17.16 -3.76
C ASN A 258 -12.79 -15.87 -2.92
N LEU A 259 -12.65 -15.97 -1.59
CA LEU A 259 -12.51 -14.82 -0.71
C LEU A 259 -11.04 -14.48 -0.47
N VAL A 260 -10.23 -15.49 -0.12
CA VAL A 260 -8.80 -15.36 0.15
C VAL A 260 -8.06 -16.60 -0.34
N SER A 261 -6.91 -16.40 -0.98
CA SER A 261 -6.19 -17.51 -1.63
C SER A 261 -4.89 -17.89 -0.95
N THR A 262 -4.17 -16.93 -0.37
CA THR A 262 -2.92 -17.19 0.34
C THR A 262 -2.80 -16.31 1.58
N ILE A 263 -2.07 -16.82 2.60
CA ILE A 263 -1.81 -16.11 3.85
C ILE A 263 -0.32 -15.84 3.98
N GLY A 264 0.04 -14.62 4.37
CA GLY A 264 1.39 -14.23 4.74
C GLY A 264 1.44 -13.63 6.13
N LEU A 265 2.65 -13.44 6.64
CA LEU A 265 2.94 -12.67 7.84
C LEU A 265 3.38 -11.24 7.44
N CYS A 266 3.29 -10.31 8.38
CA CYS A 266 3.85 -8.98 8.26
C CYS A 266 4.47 -8.57 9.59
N ASN A 267 5.74 -8.15 9.54
CA ASN A 267 6.58 -7.76 10.68
C ASN A 267 6.79 -8.85 11.75
N PHE A 268 6.57 -10.13 11.44
CA PHE A 268 6.97 -11.21 12.35
C PHE A 268 8.49 -11.30 12.43
N ASP A 269 9.04 -11.33 13.64
CA ASP A 269 10.47 -11.62 13.84
C ASP A 269 10.77 -13.11 13.57
N SER A 270 12.05 -13.48 13.59
CA SER A 270 12.50 -14.83 13.26
C SER A 270 11.93 -15.89 14.20
N GLU A 271 12.02 -15.65 15.50
CA GLU A 271 11.55 -16.59 16.53
C GLU A 271 10.06 -16.88 16.34
N HIS A 272 9.25 -15.83 16.18
CA HIS A 272 7.81 -15.96 16.02
C HIS A 272 7.42 -16.47 14.63
N THR A 273 8.20 -16.20 13.58
CA THR A 273 7.99 -16.82 12.26
C THR A 273 8.16 -18.33 12.33
N VAL A 274 9.21 -18.80 13.03
CA VAL A 274 9.45 -20.23 13.27
C VAL A 274 8.32 -20.82 14.12
N GLU A 275 7.93 -20.16 15.21
CA GLU A 275 6.82 -20.58 16.09
C GLU A 275 5.51 -20.76 15.30
N VAL A 276 5.16 -19.78 14.44
CA VAL A 276 4.00 -19.89 13.54
C VAL A 276 4.10 -21.13 12.67
N CYS A 277 5.23 -21.32 11.99
CA CYS A 277 5.39 -22.41 11.03
C CYS A 277 5.25 -23.77 11.72
N GLU A 278 5.90 -23.97 12.85
CA GLU A 278 5.87 -25.22 13.61
C GLU A 278 4.47 -25.48 14.16
N TYR A 279 3.80 -24.45 14.68
CA TYR A 279 2.44 -24.56 15.16
C TYR A 279 1.45 -24.92 14.05
N LEU A 280 1.55 -24.28 12.87
CA LEU A 280 0.71 -24.57 11.72
C LEU A 280 0.94 -25.98 11.19
N ILE A 281 2.18 -26.45 11.14
CA ILE A 281 2.49 -27.85 10.78
C ILE A 281 1.81 -28.81 11.76
N ALA A 282 1.93 -28.56 13.06
CA ALA A 282 1.32 -29.41 14.08
C ALA A 282 -0.22 -29.43 14.02
N LYS A 283 -0.85 -28.31 13.65
CA LYS A 283 -2.33 -28.17 13.63
C LYS A 283 -2.98 -28.50 12.28
N THR A 284 -2.26 -28.35 11.19
CA THR A 284 -2.82 -28.43 9.83
C THR A 284 -2.07 -29.39 8.91
N GLY A 285 -0.92 -29.93 9.34
CA GLY A 285 -0.08 -30.83 8.55
C GLY A 285 0.80 -30.12 7.51
N SER A 286 0.77 -28.78 7.45
CA SER A 286 1.59 -27.99 6.53
C SER A 286 1.92 -26.61 7.10
N VAL A 287 2.89 -25.91 6.50
CA VAL A 287 3.22 -24.53 6.89
C VAL A 287 2.05 -23.57 6.63
N GLY A 288 1.27 -23.76 5.56
CA GLY A 288 0.02 -23.02 5.27
C GLY A 288 0.17 -21.53 4.90
N ILE A 289 1.25 -20.87 5.33
CA ILE A 289 1.60 -19.50 4.95
C ILE A 289 2.67 -19.48 3.86
N VAL A 290 2.73 -18.38 3.09
CA VAL A 290 3.59 -18.28 1.89
C VAL A 290 4.67 -17.19 1.97
N SER A 291 4.53 -16.21 2.86
CA SER A 291 5.46 -15.10 2.96
C SER A 291 5.56 -14.48 4.35
N ASN A 292 6.60 -13.68 4.57
CA ASN A 292 6.65 -12.68 5.63
C ASN A 292 7.08 -11.32 5.03
N GLN A 293 6.29 -10.27 5.26
CA GLN A 293 6.61 -8.92 4.84
C GLN A 293 7.41 -8.20 5.93
N VAL A 294 8.68 -7.88 5.67
CA VAL A 294 9.59 -7.29 6.66
C VAL A 294 10.34 -6.10 6.08
N GLN A 295 10.83 -5.24 6.96
CA GLN A 295 11.74 -4.18 6.55
C GLN A 295 13.09 -4.76 6.21
N PHE A 296 13.63 -4.44 5.04
CA PHE A 296 14.95 -4.91 4.61
C PHE A 296 15.56 -3.93 3.63
N SER A 297 16.73 -3.38 3.94
CA SER A 297 17.51 -2.50 3.07
C SER A 297 19.02 -2.73 3.28
N LEU A 298 19.86 -1.99 2.55
CA LEU A 298 21.29 -1.92 2.84
C LEU A 298 21.61 -1.32 4.22
N ILE A 299 20.70 -0.48 4.75
CA ILE A 299 20.82 0.14 6.09
C ILE A 299 20.30 -0.81 7.17
N ASP A 300 19.21 -1.53 6.87
CA ASP A 300 18.58 -2.47 7.79
C ASP A 300 18.77 -3.90 7.30
N SER A 301 19.90 -4.49 7.64
CA SER A 301 20.29 -5.85 7.24
C SER A 301 19.91 -6.93 8.26
N ARG A 302 19.13 -6.60 9.30
CA ARG A 302 18.69 -7.55 10.34
C ARG A 302 18.09 -8.86 9.77
N PRO A 303 17.32 -8.85 8.67
CA PRO A 303 16.81 -10.09 8.08
C PRO A 303 17.89 -11.11 7.66
N LEU A 304 19.12 -10.67 7.40
CA LEU A 304 20.23 -11.56 7.04
C LEU A 304 20.71 -12.43 8.22
N GLN A 305 20.42 -12.05 9.46
CA GLN A 305 20.91 -12.77 10.64
C GLN A 305 20.27 -14.15 10.77
N LEU A 306 18.94 -14.22 10.68
CA LEU A 306 18.17 -15.45 10.87
C LEU A 306 17.03 -15.58 9.85
N MET A 307 16.25 -14.51 9.67
CA MET A 307 14.98 -14.52 8.92
C MET A 307 15.10 -15.08 7.49
N VAL A 308 16.17 -14.75 6.75
CA VAL A 308 16.39 -15.27 5.39
C VAL A 308 16.51 -16.81 5.39
N ASN A 309 17.24 -17.36 6.36
CA ASN A 309 17.45 -18.81 6.50
C ASN A 309 16.19 -19.49 7.02
N ASP A 310 15.48 -18.88 7.97
CA ASP A 310 14.19 -19.39 8.47
C ASP A 310 13.18 -19.47 7.32
N CYS A 311 13.06 -18.40 6.54
CA CYS A 311 12.21 -18.39 5.35
C CYS A 311 12.61 -19.46 4.34
N ALA A 312 13.92 -19.68 4.12
CA ALA A 312 14.38 -20.74 3.22
C ALA A 312 13.97 -22.14 3.72
N LYS A 313 14.15 -22.40 5.03
CA LYS A 313 13.79 -23.66 5.70
C LYS A 313 12.31 -24.00 5.52
N TYR A 314 11.43 -23.03 5.72
CA TYR A 314 9.97 -23.21 5.62
C TYR A 314 9.39 -22.86 4.23
N ARG A 315 10.26 -22.58 3.25
CA ARG A 315 9.90 -22.20 1.86
C ARG A 315 9.02 -20.95 1.78
N LEU A 316 9.16 -20.03 2.73
CA LEU A 316 8.52 -18.72 2.71
C LEU A 316 9.28 -17.75 1.81
N LYS A 317 8.55 -16.79 1.25
CA LYS A 317 9.13 -15.64 0.55
C LYS A 317 9.17 -14.41 1.44
N LEU A 318 10.24 -13.64 1.37
CA LEU A 318 10.31 -12.31 1.94
C LEU A 318 9.76 -11.28 0.97
N LEU A 319 8.81 -10.48 1.45
CA LEU A 319 8.31 -9.28 0.77
C LEU A 319 8.89 -8.07 1.49
N THR A 320 9.78 -7.33 0.85
CA THR A 320 10.60 -6.34 1.55
C THR A 320 10.02 -4.93 1.40
N TYR A 321 9.92 -4.17 2.48
CA TYR A 321 9.57 -2.75 2.43
C TYR A 321 10.71 -1.89 3.02
N GLY A 322 10.66 -0.59 2.78
CA GLY A 322 11.71 0.33 3.25
C GLY A 322 13.05 0.16 2.58
N SER A 323 13.11 -0.69 1.57
CA SER A 323 14.30 -1.13 0.87
C SER A 323 15.11 -0.03 0.20
N LEU A 324 14.45 1.08 -0.14
CA LEU A 324 15.08 2.26 -0.71
C LEU A 324 15.08 3.45 0.25
N CYS A 325 14.78 3.25 1.53
CA CYS A 325 14.72 4.29 2.56
C CYS A 325 13.86 5.50 2.12
N ARG A 326 12.68 5.23 1.53
CA ARG A 326 11.80 6.24 0.90
C ARG A 326 12.55 7.17 -0.09
N GLY A 327 13.41 6.58 -0.91
CA GLY A 327 14.16 7.28 -1.95
C GLY A 327 15.45 7.95 -1.46
N LEU A 328 15.82 7.81 -0.19
CA LEU A 328 17.12 8.29 0.32
C LEU A 328 18.28 7.54 -0.35
N LEU A 329 18.10 6.27 -0.72
CA LEU A 329 19.04 5.50 -1.56
C LEU A 329 18.88 5.88 -3.06
N SER A 330 19.14 7.13 -3.40
CA SER A 330 19.11 7.60 -4.80
C SER A 330 20.10 8.73 -5.09
N ALA A 331 20.40 8.95 -6.37
CA ALA A 331 21.29 10.01 -6.83
C ALA A 331 20.87 11.43 -6.39
N LYS A 332 19.58 11.63 -6.04
CA LYS A 332 19.11 12.91 -5.47
C LYS A 332 19.84 13.28 -4.18
N TRP A 333 20.29 12.28 -3.41
CA TRP A 333 20.87 12.45 -2.09
C TRP A 333 22.40 12.32 -2.06
N LEU A 334 23.01 11.98 -3.20
CA LEU A 334 24.45 11.86 -3.33
C LEU A 334 25.11 13.25 -3.23
N GLY A 335 26.15 13.35 -2.40
CA GLY A 335 26.89 14.58 -2.15
C GLY A 335 26.11 15.66 -1.38
N GLN A 336 24.92 15.36 -0.88
CA GLN A 336 24.10 16.32 -0.14
C GLN A 336 24.53 16.41 1.32
N ALA A 337 24.47 17.62 1.88
CA ALA A 337 24.59 17.81 3.32
C ALA A 337 23.45 17.08 4.07
N ALA A 338 23.66 16.79 5.35
CA ALA A 338 22.62 16.20 6.18
C ALA A 338 21.36 17.11 6.14
N PRO A 339 20.18 16.55 5.85
CA PRO A 339 18.97 17.33 5.75
C PRO A 339 18.60 17.92 7.12
N ASP A 340 18.25 19.19 7.15
CA ASP A 340 17.60 19.77 8.32
C ASP A 340 16.14 19.27 8.36
N ILE A 341 15.87 18.33 9.27
CA ILE A 341 14.56 17.73 9.45
C ILE A 341 13.49 18.70 9.96
N TYR A 342 13.90 19.89 10.44
CA TYR A 342 13.02 20.98 10.84
C TYR A 342 12.84 22.05 9.74
N SER A 343 13.44 21.84 8.56
CA SER A 343 13.34 22.80 7.47
C SER A 343 11.91 22.97 6.98
N GLU A 344 11.42 24.21 6.97
CA GLU A 344 10.13 24.55 6.36
C GLU A 344 10.14 24.35 4.83
N THR A 345 11.32 24.39 4.21
CA THR A 345 11.49 24.30 2.75
C THR A 345 11.69 22.88 2.24
N LEU A 346 12.26 22.00 3.07
CA LEU A 346 12.51 20.59 2.73
C LEU A 346 11.70 19.68 3.65
N GLN A 347 10.40 19.60 3.39
CA GLN A 347 9.51 18.81 4.22
C GLN A 347 9.63 17.31 3.92
N PHE A 348 10.15 16.56 4.89
CA PHE A 348 10.13 15.12 4.86
C PHE A 348 8.72 14.58 5.03
N THR A 349 8.38 13.62 4.18
CA THR A 349 7.22 12.77 4.45
C THR A 349 7.49 11.94 5.71
N PRO A 350 6.47 11.46 6.45
CA PRO A 350 6.68 10.71 7.68
C PRO A 350 7.61 9.49 7.52
N SER A 351 7.56 8.79 6.39
CA SER A 351 8.50 7.69 6.14
C SER A 351 9.93 8.16 5.89
N GLN A 352 10.14 9.33 5.27
CA GLN A 352 11.51 9.86 5.10
C GLN A 352 12.12 10.21 6.45
N SER A 353 11.36 10.83 7.36
CA SER A 353 11.81 11.08 8.74
C SER A 353 12.18 9.77 9.44
N LYS A 354 11.28 8.77 9.40
CA LYS A 354 11.59 7.43 9.94
C LYS A 354 12.90 6.86 9.38
N TYR A 355 13.10 6.88 8.07
CA TYR A 355 14.30 6.29 7.47
C TYR A 355 15.56 7.13 7.68
N HIS A 356 15.42 8.45 7.84
CA HIS A 356 16.51 9.30 8.28
C HIS A 356 16.95 8.91 9.70
N ASP A 357 16.02 8.78 10.65
CA ASP A 357 16.33 8.37 12.02
C ASP A 357 17.00 7.00 12.06
N MET A 358 16.56 6.09 11.18
CA MET A 358 17.20 4.80 11.00
C MET A 358 18.63 4.89 10.47
N ILE A 359 18.88 5.73 9.47
CA ILE A 359 20.24 5.98 8.95
C ILE A 359 21.13 6.52 10.06
N MET A 360 20.62 7.47 10.85
CA MET A 360 21.35 8.06 11.98
C MET A 360 21.54 7.10 13.16
N SER A 361 20.72 6.06 13.26
CA SER A 361 20.89 4.97 14.24
C SER A 361 21.87 3.90 13.74
N TRP A 362 21.96 3.71 12.42
CA TRP A 362 22.86 2.77 11.77
C TRP A 362 24.31 3.30 11.73
N GLY A 363 24.48 4.60 11.50
CA GLY A 363 25.77 5.27 11.44
C GLY A 363 25.58 6.79 11.39
N THR A 364 26.54 7.50 10.80
CA THR A 364 26.44 8.94 10.56
C THR A 364 25.91 9.26 9.16
N TRP A 365 25.50 10.51 8.92
CA TRP A 365 25.21 10.95 7.55
C TRP A 365 26.43 10.83 6.62
N GLN A 366 27.64 10.98 7.16
CA GLN A 366 28.87 10.78 6.39
C GLN A 366 29.03 9.31 5.97
N ASP A 367 28.73 8.35 6.85
CA ASP A 367 28.74 6.93 6.52
C ASP A 367 27.69 6.61 5.45
N PHE A 368 26.52 7.25 5.53
CA PHE A 368 25.49 7.15 4.51
C PHE A 368 25.95 7.71 3.15
N GLN A 369 26.64 8.85 3.14
CA GLN A 369 27.23 9.40 1.92
C GLN A 369 28.29 8.48 1.33
N SER A 370 29.17 7.91 2.16
CA SER A 370 30.15 6.91 1.71
C SER A 370 29.46 5.72 1.04
N LEU A 371 28.38 5.18 1.63
CA LEU A 371 27.57 4.14 1.01
C LEU A 371 26.99 4.60 -0.35
N LEU A 372 26.46 5.82 -0.45
CA LEU A 372 25.93 6.33 -1.71
C LEU A 372 27.02 6.46 -2.79
N TYR A 373 28.23 6.88 -2.43
CA TYR A 373 29.36 6.95 -3.36
C TYR A 373 29.77 5.57 -3.87
N GLU A 374 29.87 4.57 -2.98
CA GLU A 374 30.17 3.19 -3.38
C GLU A 374 29.10 2.62 -4.31
N LEU A 375 27.82 2.82 -3.98
CA LEU A 375 26.72 2.39 -4.85
C LEU A 375 26.73 3.13 -6.20
N SER A 376 27.18 4.38 -6.23
CA SER A 376 27.32 5.15 -7.47
C SER A 376 28.45 4.61 -8.34
N ALA A 377 29.61 4.32 -7.77
CA ALA A 377 30.75 3.75 -8.49
C ALA A 377 30.38 2.42 -9.15
N ILE A 378 29.73 1.51 -8.40
CA ILE A 378 29.22 0.24 -8.94
C ILE A 378 28.16 0.50 -10.02
N ALA A 379 27.27 1.46 -9.81
CA ALA A 379 26.23 1.79 -10.80
C ALA A 379 26.81 2.26 -12.13
N ASP A 380 27.91 3.02 -12.11
CA ASP A 380 28.60 3.51 -13.29
C ASP A 380 29.22 2.35 -14.10
N GLU A 381 29.82 1.36 -13.44
CA GLU A 381 30.35 0.15 -14.08
C GLU A 381 29.26 -0.62 -14.84
N HIS A 382 28.06 -0.69 -14.25
CA HIS A 382 26.92 -1.42 -14.82
C HIS A 382 25.99 -0.55 -15.69
N ARG A 383 26.25 0.75 -15.85
CA ARG A 383 25.42 1.72 -16.60
C ARG A 383 23.95 1.77 -16.14
N VAL A 384 23.75 1.62 -14.83
CA VAL A 384 22.46 1.70 -14.15
C VAL A 384 22.48 2.83 -13.11
N THR A 385 21.43 2.97 -12.30
CA THR A 385 21.42 3.94 -11.19
C THR A 385 21.85 3.30 -9.89
N LEU A 386 22.35 4.07 -8.91
CA LEU A 386 22.67 3.54 -7.58
C LEU A 386 21.46 2.90 -6.88
N THR A 387 20.25 3.41 -7.16
CA THR A 387 18.99 2.81 -6.70
C THR A 387 18.78 1.41 -7.29
N ASN A 388 19.28 1.16 -8.51
CA ASN A 388 19.26 -0.17 -9.12
C ASN A 388 20.17 -1.14 -8.41
N ILE A 389 21.39 -0.72 -8.11
CA ILE A 389 22.35 -1.54 -7.36
C ILE A 389 21.74 -1.92 -6.01
N ALA A 390 21.19 -0.96 -5.26
CA ALA A 390 20.51 -1.22 -3.99
C ALA A 390 19.33 -2.19 -4.14
N THR A 391 18.49 -2.01 -5.17
CA THR A 391 17.33 -2.89 -5.43
C THR A 391 17.78 -4.31 -5.80
N ARG A 392 18.76 -4.45 -6.70
CA ARG A 392 19.28 -5.75 -7.14
C ARG A 392 19.94 -6.49 -5.99
N TRP A 393 20.72 -5.79 -5.16
CA TRP A 393 21.34 -6.37 -3.98
C TRP A 393 20.31 -6.96 -3.01
N ILE A 394 19.14 -6.35 -2.84
CA ILE A 394 18.06 -6.90 -1.99
C ILE A 394 17.40 -8.09 -2.67
N LEU A 395 17.07 -7.96 -3.96
CA LEU A 395 16.38 -9.01 -4.71
C LEU A 395 17.23 -10.27 -4.91
N GLN A 396 18.57 -10.19 -4.90
CA GLN A 396 19.41 -11.38 -5.02
C GLN A 396 19.55 -12.16 -3.70
N GLN A 397 19.09 -11.61 -2.56
CA GLN A 397 19.17 -12.31 -1.28
C GLN A 397 18.28 -13.56 -1.29
N PRO A 398 18.69 -14.66 -0.65
CA PRO A 398 17.88 -15.86 -0.58
C PRO A 398 16.50 -15.56 0.01
N SER A 399 15.49 -16.29 -0.46
CA SER A 399 14.09 -16.15 -0.03
C SER A 399 13.42 -14.80 -0.35
N VAL A 400 14.13 -13.75 -0.78
CA VAL A 400 13.50 -12.49 -1.21
C VAL A 400 12.70 -12.73 -2.48
N GLY A 401 11.38 -12.70 -2.34
CA GLY A 401 10.43 -12.80 -3.45
C GLY A 401 10.23 -11.45 -4.10
N ALA A 402 10.03 -10.40 -3.28
CA ALA A 402 9.62 -9.11 -3.80
C ALA A 402 10.13 -7.93 -2.98
N LEU A 403 10.09 -6.76 -3.60
CA LEU A 403 10.33 -5.45 -2.99
C LEU A 403 9.11 -4.56 -3.24
N ILE A 404 8.60 -3.96 -2.18
CA ILE A 404 7.41 -3.12 -2.16
C ILE A 404 7.85 -1.66 -2.30
N ILE A 405 7.32 -1.01 -3.33
CA ILE A 405 7.79 0.29 -3.80
C ILE A 405 6.63 1.25 -3.76
N GLY A 406 6.85 2.37 -3.09
CA GLY A 406 5.93 3.49 -3.10
C GLY A 406 6.15 4.27 -4.38
N THR A 407 5.19 4.19 -5.30
CA THR A 407 5.18 5.03 -6.49
C THR A 407 4.28 6.23 -6.17
N ASN A 408 4.85 7.43 -6.13
CA ASN A 408 4.08 8.63 -5.79
C ASN A 408 3.09 8.96 -6.90
N PRO A 409 1.86 9.44 -6.59
CA PRO A 409 1.12 10.34 -7.48
C PRO A 409 0.88 11.71 -6.82
N PRO A 410 0.91 12.84 -7.56
CA PRO A 410 2.00 13.32 -8.41
C PRO A 410 2.44 14.74 -8.00
N THR A 411 3.75 14.99 -7.92
CA THR A 411 4.25 16.33 -8.26
C THR A 411 4.16 16.48 -9.79
N PRO A 412 3.98 17.70 -10.35
CA PRO A 412 3.73 17.91 -11.78
C PRO A 412 4.92 17.60 -12.71
N HIS A 413 5.96 16.89 -12.24
CA HIS A 413 7.15 16.62 -13.02
C HIS A 413 7.05 15.29 -13.79
N PRO A 414 7.25 15.27 -15.13
CA PRO A 414 7.02 14.10 -15.99
C PRO A 414 8.09 12.99 -15.92
N SER A 415 8.89 12.94 -14.86
CA SER A 415 9.93 11.93 -14.69
C SER A 415 9.76 11.21 -13.36
N HIS A 416 9.34 9.94 -13.40
CA HIS A 416 9.44 9.01 -12.27
C HIS A 416 10.78 8.28 -12.33
N PRO A 417 11.86 8.79 -11.68
CA PRO A 417 13.17 8.15 -11.73
C PRO A 417 13.14 6.73 -11.15
N HIS A 418 12.28 6.44 -10.18
CA HIS A 418 12.19 5.11 -9.57
C HIS A 418 11.65 4.03 -10.53
N ILE A 419 10.61 4.33 -11.32
CA ILE A 419 10.04 3.36 -12.29
C ILE A 419 11.03 3.06 -13.42
N ARG A 420 11.73 4.09 -13.93
CA ARG A 420 12.79 3.90 -14.94
C ARG A 420 14.00 3.18 -14.37
N ALA A 421 14.34 3.46 -13.10
CA ALA A 421 15.36 2.71 -12.39
C ALA A 421 14.95 1.23 -12.39
N ILE A 422 13.86 0.84 -11.75
CA ILE A 422 13.51 -0.58 -11.51
C ILE A 422 13.49 -1.43 -12.79
N ARG A 423 13.08 -0.87 -13.93
CA ARG A 423 13.12 -1.56 -15.23
C ARG A 423 14.52 -2.01 -15.68
N LYS A 424 15.58 -1.26 -15.34
CA LYS A 424 16.96 -1.63 -15.69
C LYS A 424 17.57 -2.68 -14.75
N CYS A 425 16.98 -2.94 -13.58
CA CYS A 425 17.48 -3.98 -12.64
C CYS A 425 17.38 -5.41 -13.17
N TYR A 426 16.50 -5.66 -14.14
CA TYR A 426 16.11 -7.01 -14.56
C TYR A 426 16.68 -7.42 -15.92
N ASN A 427 17.42 -6.52 -16.57
CA ASN A 427 18.12 -6.80 -17.84
C ASN A 427 19.62 -7.10 -17.64
N TYR A 428 20.09 -7.16 -16.38
CA TYR A 428 21.50 -7.38 -16.01
C TYR A 428 21.63 -8.32 -14.80
#